data_AF-A0A438DC23-F1
#
_entry.id   AF-A0A438DC23-F1
#
_cell.length_a   1.000
_cell.length_b   1.000
_cell.length_c   1.000
_cell.angle_alpha   90.00
_cell.angle_beta   90.00
_cell.angle_gamma   90.00
#
_symmetry.space_group_name_H-M   'P 1'
#
loop_
_entity.id
_entity.type
_entity.pdbx_description
1 polymer ?
#
loop_
_entity_poly.entity_id
_entity_poly.type
_entity_poly.pdbx_seq_one_letter_code
_entity_poly.pdbx_strand_id
1 'polypeptide(L)'
;MLSTVQNPRFLLRQCRHFPPKRRRFHSSTPLFLSQPQTLASTDPPSSPPQSQILTIRDNLLNRRTTAVELAQLALTRLRITEPQIHSFISVSETVLREAEEIDAKIARNEELGPLAGVFVGVKDNICTADMPSTGGSRILENYRPPFDATAVKRVKDCGGIVVGKTNLDEFWYGKYH
;
A
#
# COMPACT_ATOMS: atom_id res chain seq x y z
N MET A 1 28.63 32.57 -30.70
CA MET A 1 29.56 31.57 -30.13
C MET A 1 28.74 30.41 -29.62
N LEU A 2 28.95 29.23 -30.20
CA LEU A 2 28.34 27.96 -29.79
C LEU A 2 28.89 27.53 -28.42
N SER A 3 28.04 27.09 -27.50
CA SER A 3 28.47 26.14 -26.48
C SER A 3 27.30 25.26 -26.02
N THR A 4 27.26 24.09 -26.65
CA THR A 4 26.48 22.90 -26.32
C THR A 4 27.09 22.21 -25.10
N VAL A 5 26.36 22.00 -24.00
CA VAL A 5 26.68 21.02 -22.95
C VAL A 5 25.35 20.55 -22.32
N GLN A 6 24.75 19.51 -22.88
CA GLN A 6 24.80 18.10 -22.44
C GLN A 6 24.01 17.78 -21.16
N ASN A 7 23.00 16.95 -21.42
CA ASN A 7 21.95 16.40 -20.58
C ASN A 7 22.45 15.17 -19.81
N PRO A 8 22.38 15.09 -18.47
CA PRO A 8 22.75 13.88 -17.76
C PRO A 8 21.58 12.89 -17.70
N ARG A 9 21.65 11.96 -18.66
CA ARG A 9 21.15 10.57 -18.66
C ARG A 9 20.30 10.12 -17.46
N PHE A 10 19.03 9.89 -17.76
CA PHE A 10 18.15 8.88 -17.13
C PHE A 10 18.91 7.57 -16.87
N LEU A 11 19.10 7.21 -15.60
CA LEU A 11 19.44 5.87 -15.18
C LEU A 11 18.19 5.20 -14.61
N LEU A 12 17.46 4.55 -15.51
CA LEU A 12 16.45 3.54 -15.19
C LEU A 12 17.12 2.43 -14.35
N ARG A 13 16.91 2.47 -13.04
CA ARG A 13 17.35 1.42 -12.14
C ARG A 13 16.34 0.27 -12.20
N GLN A 14 16.54 -0.61 -13.18
CA GLN A 14 15.78 -1.85 -13.32
C GLN A 14 15.96 -2.73 -12.06
N CYS A 15 14.84 -3.08 -11.42
CA CYS A 15 14.77 -4.15 -10.43
C CYS A 15 15.28 -5.45 -11.06
N ARG A 16 16.44 -5.94 -10.62
CA ARG A 16 17.00 -7.21 -11.08
C ARG A 16 16.17 -8.36 -10.52
N HIS A 17 15.35 -8.96 -11.39
CA HIS A 17 14.61 -10.19 -11.15
C HIS A 17 15.60 -11.37 -11.18
N PHE A 18 15.69 -12.15 -10.10
CA PHE A 18 16.48 -13.38 -10.03
C PHE A 18 15.65 -14.55 -10.59
N PRO A 19 16.08 -15.26 -11.65
CA PRO A 19 15.37 -16.45 -12.12
C PRO A 19 15.76 -17.69 -11.29
N PRO A 20 14.83 -18.62 -10.99
CA PRO A 20 15.18 -19.90 -10.39
C PRO A 20 15.80 -20.85 -11.42
N LYS A 21 16.86 -21.57 -11.02
CA LYS A 21 17.57 -22.57 -11.83
C LYS A 21 16.69 -23.81 -12.06
N ARG A 22 16.27 -24.06 -13.30
CA ARG A 22 15.62 -25.32 -13.74
C ARG A 22 16.62 -26.49 -13.70
N ARG A 23 16.31 -27.53 -12.94
CA ARG A 23 16.94 -28.86 -13.09
C ARG A 23 16.15 -29.66 -14.13
N ARG A 24 16.83 -30.14 -15.18
CA ARG A 24 16.29 -31.09 -16.17
C ARG A 24 16.39 -32.50 -15.61
N PHE A 25 15.30 -33.26 -15.67
CA PHE A 25 15.31 -34.71 -15.62
C PHE A 25 14.74 -35.24 -16.94
N HIS A 26 15.51 -36.10 -17.60
CA HIS A 26 15.07 -36.91 -18.73
C HIS A 26 14.44 -38.19 -18.18
N SER A 27 13.33 -38.65 -18.75
CA SER A 27 13.31 -39.83 -19.65
C SER A 27 11.90 -40.31 -19.99
N SER A 28 11.74 -40.63 -21.28
CA SER A 28 10.91 -41.70 -21.89
C SER A 28 9.38 -41.66 -21.78
N THR A 29 8.77 -41.39 -22.93
CA THR A 29 7.39 -41.69 -23.33
C THR A 29 7.17 -43.20 -23.45
N PRO A 30 5.92 -43.68 -23.24
CA PRO A 30 5.28 -44.34 -24.37
C PRO A 30 3.84 -43.87 -24.61
N LEU A 31 3.46 -43.96 -25.88
CA LEU A 31 2.14 -43.66 -26.43
C LEU A 31 1.12 -44.71 -25.97
N PHE A 32 -0.06 -44.27 -25.54
CA PHE A 32 -1.25 -45.11 -25.50
C PHE A 32 -2.47 -44.32 -25.96
N LEU A 33 -3.29 -44.95 -26.81
CA LEU A 33 -4.35 -44.38 -27.64
C LEU A 33 -5.74 -44.44 -26.97
N SER A 34 -6.63 -43.51 -27.38
CA SER A 34 -8.12 -43.52 -27.31
C SER A 34 -8.77 -43.20 -25.94
N GLN A 35 -9.82 -42.38 -25.77
CA GLN A 35 -10.85 -41.76 -26.65
C GLN A 35 -11.48 -40.53 -25.90
N PRO A 36 -12.38 -39.72 -26.52
CA PRO A 36 -12.74 -38.37 -26.06
C PRO A 36 -13.97 -38.33 -25.15
N GLN A 37 -13.94 -37.55 -24.06
CA GLN A 37 -15.16 -37.09 -23.37
C GLN A 37 -15.01 -35.68 -22.77
N THR A 38 -15.93 -34.85 -23.24
CA THR A 38 -16.49 -33.57 -22.76
C THR A 38 -16.34 -33.26 -21.28
N LEU A 39 -15.94 -32.03 -20.95
CA LEU A 39 -16.65 -31.07 -20.07
C LEU A 39 -15.82 -29.79 -19.96
N ALA A 40 -16.41 -28.67 -20.39
CA ALA A 40 -15.86 -27.34 -20.16
C ALA A 40 -15.82 -27.08 -18.65
N SER A 41 -14.66 -27.23 -18.02
CA SER A 41 -14.43 -26.76 -16.66
C SER A 41 -14.26 -25.25 -16.71
N THR A 42 -15.25 -24.55 -16.18
CA THR A 42 -15.07 -23.20 -15.65
C THR A 42 -14.17 -23.36 -14.42
N ASP A 43 -12.86 -23.28 -14.63
CA ASP A 43 -11.93 -23.22 -13.52
C ASP A 43 -12.27 -21.95 -12.69
N PRO A 44 -12.58 -22.06 -11.39
CA PRO A 44 -12.65 -20.88 -10.54
C PRO A 44 -11.25 -20.24 -10.50
N PRO A 45 -11.16 -18.90 -10.45
CA PRO A 45 -9.88 -18.22 -10.49
C PRO A 45 -8.97 -18.74 -9.37
N SER A 46 -7.75 -19.10 -9.78
CA SER A 46 -6.66 -19.64 -8.98
C SER A 46 -6.48 -18.92 -7.63
N SER A 47 -6.56 -19.69 -6.53
CA SER A 47 -6.14 -19.40 -5.14
C SER A 47 -6.26 -17.94 -4.64
N PRO A 48 -7.01 -17.65 -3.57
CA PRO A 48 -7.16 -16.29 -3.07
C PRO A 48 -5.81 -15.68 -2.68
N PRO A 49 -5.61 -14.36 -2.91
CA PRO A 49 -4.39 -13.69 -2.51
C PRO A 49 -4.14 -13.89 -1.01
N GLN A 50 -2.98 -14.47 -0.66
CA GLN A 50 -2.58 -14.71 0.74
C GLN A 50 -2.36 -13.39 1.51
N SER A 51 -2.20 -12.27 0.79
CA SER A 51 -1.95 -10.94 1.36
C SER A 51 -3.20 -10.08 1.31
N GLN A 52 -3.58 -9.52 2.47
CA GLN A 52 -4.70 -8.57 2.58
C GLN A 52 -4.54 -7.36 1.64
N ILE A 53 -3.31 -6.91 1.39
CA ILE A 53 -3.02 -5.80 0.47
C ILE A 53 -3.46 -6.17 -0.96
N LEU A 54 -3.11 -7.36 -1.42
CA LEU A 54 -3.48 -7.83 -2.74
C LEU A 54 -4.99 -8.08 -2.83
N THR A 55 -5.60 -8.61 -1.78
CA THR A 55 -7.05 -8.83 -1.69
C THR A 55 -7.84 -7.53 -1.77
N ILE A 56 -7.43 -6.50 -1.03
CA ILE A 56 -8.07 -5.17 -1.07
C ILE A 56 -8.02 -4.62 -2.48
N ARG A 57 -6.83 -4.63 -3.10
CA ARG A 57 -6.65 -4.12 -4.47
C ARG A 57 -7.49 -4.90 -5.49
N ASP A 58 -7.51 -6.22 -5.42
CA ASP A 58 -8.32 -7.08 -6.30
C ASP A 58 -9.82 -6.76 -6.15
N ASN A 59 -10.30 -6.61 -4.91
CA ASN A 59 -11.70 -6.29 -4.66
C ASN A 59 -12.10 -4.91 -5.18
N LEU A 60 -11.20 -3.91 -5.11
CA LEU A 60 -11.43 -2.58 -5.68
C LEU A 60 -11.46 -2.62 -7.22
N LEU A 61 -10.50 -3.30 -7.85
CA LEU A 61 -10.44 -3.44 -9.30
C LEU A 61 -11.65 -4.20 -9.86
N ASN A 62 -12.10 -5.24 -9.15
CA ASN A 62 -13.29 -6.02 -9.50
C ASN A 62 -14.60 -5.38 -9.03
N ARG A 63 -14.57 -4.18 -8.44
CA ARG A 63 -15.74 -3.45 -7.92
C ARG A 63 -16.61 -4.26 -6.96
N ARG A 64 -15.99 -5.17 -6.20
CA ARG A 64 -16.67 -5.94 -5.14
C ARG A 64 -16.91 -5.10 -3.89
N THR A 65 -16.11 -4.06 -3.70
CA THR A 65 -16.22 -3.06 -2.63
C THR A 65 -15.68 -1.73 -3.16
N THR A 66 -15.92 -0.64 -2.42
CA THR A 66 -15.40 0.70 -2.73
C THR A 66 -14.36 1.12 -1.70
N ALA A 67 -13.42 1.98 -2.09
CA ALA A 67 -12.42 2.50 -1.17
C ALA A 67 -13.09 3.29 -0.03
N VAL A 68 -14.16 4.02 -0.33
CA VAL A 68 -14.96 4.76 0.67
C VAL A 68 -15.58 3.83 1.71
N GLU A 69 -16.19 2.71 1.28
CA GLU A 69 -16.76 1.72 2.20
C GLU A 69 -15.69 1.14 3.14
N LEU A 70 -14.53 0.79 2.59
CA LEU A 70 -13.39 0.30 3.37
C LEU A 70 -12.88 1.36 4.36
N ALA A 71 -12.83 2.62 3.95
CA ALA A 71 -12.40 3.73 4.80
C ALA A 71 -13.38 3.97 5.95
N GLN A 72 -14.69 3.96 5.68
CA GLN A 72 -15.72 4.10 6.71
C GLN A 72 -15.66 2.97 7.73
N LEU A 73 -15.47 1.73 7.27
CA LEU A 73 -15.32 0.57 8.15
C LEU A 73 -14.07 0.70 9.03
N ALA A 74 -12.93 1.09 8.45
CA ALA A 74 -11.68 1.28 9.18
C ALA A 74 -11.78 2.39 10.23
N LEU A 75 -12.33 3.55 9.87
CA LEU A 75 -12.52 4.68 10.79
C LEU A 75 -13.53 4.36 11.91
N THR A 76 -14.59 3.60 11.59
CA THR A 76 -15.56 3.14 12.58
C THR A 76 -14.90 2.21 13.60
N ARG A 77 -14.12 1.24 13.12
CA ARG A 77 -13.36 0.34 14.00
C ARG A 77 -12.40 1.12 14.87
N LEU A 78 -11.67 2.08 14.28
CA LEU A 78 -10.73 2.94 15.00
C LEU A 78 -11.45 3.68 16.14
N ARG A 79 -12.59 4.33 15.89
CA ARG A 79 -13.37 5.02 16.94
C ARG A 79 -13.77 4.12 18.11
N ILE A 80 -14.04 2.84 17.84
CA ILE A 80 -14.44 1.88 18.88
C ILE A 80 -13.23 1.39 19.68
N THR A 81 -12.11 1.08 19.02
CA THR A 81 -10.96 0.42 19.66
C THR A 81 -9.94 1.38 20.24
N GLU A 82 -9.78 2.56 19.64
CA GLU A 82 -8.72 3.50 19.99
C GLU A 82 -8.76 4.00 21.44
N PRO A 83 -9.93 4.23 22.08
CA PRO A 83 -10.01 4.58 23.50
C PRO A 83 -9.43 3.54 24.46
N GLN A 84 -9.22 2.30 24.00
CA GLN A 84 -8.67 1.20 24.81
C GLN A 84 -7.20 0.92 24.48
N ILE A 85 -6.80 1.08 23.20
CA ILE A 85 -5.48 0.67 22.72
C ILE A 85 -4.48 1.84 22.73
N HIS A 86 -4.93 3.08 22.50
CA HIS A 86 -4.07 4.27 22.39
C HIS A 86 -2.92 4.08 21.38
N SER A 87 -3.25 3.50 20.22
CA SER A 87 -2.33 3.21 19.11
C SER A 87 -2.05 4.41 18.21
N PHE A 88 -2.95 5.38 18.12
CA PHE A 88 -2.85 6.60 17.31
C PHE A 88 -2.84 7.85 18.20
N ILE A 89 -1.86 8.73 17.95
CA ILE A 89 -1.81 10.08 18.54
C ILE A 89 -2.72 11.03 17.75
N SER A 90 -2.74 10.87 16.43
CA SER A 90 -3.52 11.71 15.52
C SER A 90 -4.07 10.87 14.37
N VAL A 91 -5.31 11.12 13.98
CA VAL A 91 -5.98 10.48 12.83
C VAL A 91 -6.14 11.51 11.73
N SER A 92 -5.90 11.12 10.49
CA SER A 92 -6.04 12.01 9.33
C SER A 92 -7.51 12.27 9.02
N GLU A 93 -7.82 13.54 8.74
CA GLU A 93 -9.14 13.97 8.27
C GLU A 93 -9.32 13.72 6.77
N THR A 94 -8.24 13.48 6.02
CA THR A 94 -8.26 13.33 4.57
C THR A 94 -8.58 11.91 4.10
N VAL A 95 -8.68 10.94 5.01
CA VAL A 95 -8.83 9.51 4.68
C VAL A 95 -10.02 9.24 3.75
N LEU A 96 -11.18 9.82 4.05
CA LEU A 96 -12.39 9.65 3.22
C LEU A 96 -12.23 10.31 1.85
N ARG A 97 -11.70 11.53 1.81
CA ARG A 97 -11.43 12.26 0.56
C ARG A 97 -10.47 11.50 -0.34
N GLU A 98 -9.40 10.95 0.21
CA GLU A 98 -8.43 10.13 -0.55
C GLU A 98 -9.05 8.83 -1.05
N ALA A 99 -9.93 8.22 -0.27
CA ALA A 99 -10.69 7.04 -0.71
C ALA A 99 -11.63 7.37 -1.88
N GLU A 100 -12.35 8.50 -1.83
CA GLU A 100 -13.19 9.00 -2.93
C GLU A 100 -12.37 9.23 -4.20
N GLU A 101 -11.15 9.78 -4.09
CA GLU A 101 -10.26 9.96 -5.24
C GLU A 101 -9.88 8.63 -5.90
N ILE A 102 -9.65 7.57 -5.10
CA ILE A 102 -9.34 6.24 -5.62
C ILE A 102 -10.56 5.66 -6.36
N ASP A 103 -11.75 5.77 -5.77
CA ASP A 103 -12.98 5.30 -6.43
C ASP A 103 -13.25 6.08 -7.73
N ALA A 104 -12.98 7.39 -7.75
CA ALA A 104 -13.09 8.22 -8.94
C ALA A 104 -12.08 7.80 -10.04
N LYS A 105 -10.85 7.42 -9.67
CA LYS A 105 -9.86 6.86 -10.62
C LYS A 105 -10.34 5.53 -11.21
N ILE A 106 -10.92 4.65 -10.39
CA ILE A 106 -11.50 3.37 -10.84
C ILE A 106 -12.66 3.63 -11.81
N ALA A 107 -13.51 4.61 -11.53
CA ALA A 107 -14.63 4.97 -12.40
C ALA A 107 -14.17 5.51 -13.77
N ARG A 108 -13.04 6.23 -13.80
CA ARG A 108 -12.41 6.74 -15.03
C ARG A 108 -11.53 5.71 -15.75
N ASN A 109 -11.44 4.47 -15.25
CA ASN A 109 -10.54 3.42 -15.74
C ASN A 109 -9.06 3.88 -15.78
N GLU A 110 -8.64 4.70 -14.83
CA GLU A 110 -7.23 5.10 -14.67
C GLU A 110 -6.43 3.99 -13.99
N GLU A 111 -5.12 3.95 -14.26
CA GLU A 111 -4.23 2.99 -13.60
C GLU A 111 -4.09 3.31 -12.11
N LEU A 112 -4.30 2.29 -11.27
CA LEU A 112 -4.12 2.39 -9.83
C LEU A 112 -2.72 1.95 -9.41
N GLY A 113 -2.13 2.71 -8.49
CA GLY A 113 -0.89 2.35 -7.84
C GLY A 113 -0.98 1.02 -7.05
N PRO A 114 0.17 0.41 -6.72
CA PRO A 114 0.22 -0.91 -6.10
C PRO A 114 -0.38 -0.96 -4.68
N LEU A 115 -0.53 0.18 -4.02
CA LEU A 115 -1.11 0.30 -2.68
C LEU A 115 -2.48 0.98 -2.68
N ALA A 116 -3.15 1.10 -3.83
CA ALA A 116 -4.47 1.72 -3.92
C ALA A 116 -5.47 1.08 -2.93
N GLY A 117 -6.04 1.92 -2.06
CA GLY A 117 -7.02 1.53 -1.04
C GLY A 117 -6.41 0.88 0.20
N VAL A 118 -5.09 0.77 0.27
CA VAL A 118 -4.39 0.26 1.46
C VAL A 118 -4.21 1.37 2.47
N PHE A 119 -4.66 1.11 3.69
CA PHE A 119 -4.50 2.00 4.83
C PHE A 119 -3.15 1.79 5.53
N VAL A 120 -2.45 2.89 5.81
CA VAL A 120 -1.13 2.88 6.44
C VAL A 120 -1.12 3.80 7.66
N GLY A 121 -0.73 3.24 8.81
CA GLY A 121 -0.36 4.00 10.00
C GLY A 121 1.11 4.40 9.91
N VAL A 122 1.41 5.68 10.15
CA VAL A 122 2.78 6.20 10.09
C VAL A 122 3.21 6.57 11.50
N LYS A 123 4.37 6.08 11.94
CA LYS A 123 4.89 6.42 13.26
C LYS A 123 5.12 7.92 13.41
N ASP A 124 4.80 8.48 14.58
CA ASP A 124 4.80 9.92 14.80
C ASP A 124 6.19 10.60 14.78
N ASN A 125 7.28 9.81 14.75
CA ASN A 125 8.63 10.30 14.47
C ASN A 125 8.99 10.37 12.96
N ILE A 126 8.08 9.99 12.07
CA ILE A 126 8.25 10.08 10.61
C ILE A 126 7.48 11.29 10.12
N CYS A 127 8.14 12.22 9.41
CA CYS A 127 7.49 13.45 8.95
C CYS A 127 6.37 13.21 7.92
N THR A 128 5.26 13.90 8.11
CA THR A 128 4.07 13.96 7.24
C THR A 128 3.66 15.42 7.13
N ALA A 129 3.57 15.99 5.93
CA ALA A 129 3.30 17.42 5.74
C ALA A 129 1.87 17.83 6.11
N ASP A 130 0.94 16.89 5.97
CA ASP A 130 -0.51 17.04 6.20
C ASP A 130 -0.92 16.80 7.66
N MET A 131 -0.02 16.32 8.51
CA MET A 131 -0.32 15.93 9.90
C MET A 131 0.78 16.39 10.86
N PRO A 132 0.46 16.61 12.16
CA PRO A 132 1.49 16.85 13.16
C PRO A 132 2.49 15.69 13.24
N SER A 133 3.72 15.98 13.67
CA SER A 133 4.73 14.95 13.98
C SER A 133 5.42 15.32 15.29
N THR A 134 4.86 14.84 16.40
CA THR A 134 5.23 15.29 17.75
C THR A 134 6.39 14.48 18.34
N GLY A 135 6.71 13.33 17.76
CA GLY A 135 7.63 12.36 18.35
C GLY A 135 7.14 11.83 19.70
N GLY A 136 5.83 11.88 19.97
CA GLY A 136 5.25 11.54 21.27
C GLY A 136 5.54 12.56 22.38
N SER A 137 6.04 13.75 22.05
CA SER A 137 6.43 14.78 23.02
C SER A 137 5.53 16.00 22.99
N ARG A 138 5.27 16.58 24.17
CA ARG A 138 4.62 17.89 24.29
C ARG A 138 5.45 19.04 23.74
N ILE A 139 6.77 18.88 23.65
CA ILE A 139 7.67 19.90 23.10
C ILE A 139 7.33 20.20 21.62
N LEU A 140 6.86 19.18 20.90
CA LEU A 140 6.55 19.26 19.47
C LEU A 140 5.05 19.15 19.20
N GLU A 141 4.18 19.38 20.18
CA GLU A 141 2.72 19.22 20.04
C GLU A 141 2.13 20.04 18.87
N ASN A 142 2.75 21.19 18.57
CA ASN A 142 2.33 22.09 17.49
C ASN A 142 3.24 22.01 16.25
N TYR A 143 4.18 21.07 16.20
CA TYR A 143 5.08 20.94 15.06
C TYR A 143 4.40 20.24 13.89
N ARG A 144 4.30 20.97 12.77
CA ARG A 144 3.88 20.45 11.47
C ARG A 144 5.07 20.46 10.51
N PRO A 145 5.56 19.29 10.08
CA PRO A 145 6.65 19.21 9.12
C PRO A 145 6.32 19.94 7.81
N PRO A 146 7.28 20.62 7.17
CA PRO A 146 7.06 21.25 5.87
C PRO A 146 7.12 20.27 4.69
N PHE A 147 7.45 18.99 4.92
CA PHE A 147 7.58 17.96 3.89
C PHE A 147 7.21 16.57 4.41
N ASP A 148 6.80 15.70 3.48
CA ASP A 148 6.66 14.26 3.72
C ASP A 148 8.04 13.57 3.70
N ALA A 149 8.28 12.69 4.67
CA ALA A 149 9.44 11.81 4.62
C ALA A 149 9.40 10.95 3.34
N THR A 150 10.57 10.60 2.78
CA THR A 150 10.68 9.84 1.53
C THR A 150 9.85 8.55 1.51
N ALA A 151 9.75 7.86 2.66
CA ALA A 151 8.93 6.66 2.80
C ALA A 151 7.42 6.97 2.66
N VAL A 152 6.93 8.00 3.35
CA VAL A 152 5.53 8.46 3.28
C VAL A 152 5.20 8.89 1.86
N LYS A 153 6.06 9.70 1.25
CA LYS A 153 5.88 10.14 -0.14
C LYS A 153 5.72 8.95 -1.08
N ARG A 154 6.58 7.94 -0.98
CA ARG A 154 6.48 6.71 -1.80
C ARG A 154 5.20 5.92 -1.55
N VAL A 155 4.71 5.88 -0.31
CA VAL A 155 3.42 5.23 0.01
C VAL A 155 2.28 5.96 -0.68
N LYS A 156 2.22 7.30 -0.55
CA LYS A 156 1.21 8.15 -1.20
C LYS A 156 1.29 8.07 -2.73
N ASP A 157 2.49 8.13 -3.31
CA ASP A 157 2.73 7.98 -4.76
C ASP A 157 2.25 6.61 -5.28
N CYS A 158 2.35 5.56 -4.45
CA CYS A 158 1.83 4.22 -4.74
C CYS A 158 0.31 4.07 -4.52
N GLY A 159 -0.40 5.13 -4.13
CA GLY A 159 -1.84 5.15 -3.89
C GLY A 159 -2.27 4.68 -2.49
N GLY A 160 -1.34 4.53 -1.55
CA GLY A 160 -1.67 4.21 -0.16
C GLY A 160 -2.22 5.42 0.59
N ILE A 161 -3.16 5.17 1.49
CA ILE A 161 -3.85 6.19 2.29
C ILE A 161 -3.23 6.22 3.69
N VAL A 162 -2.74 7.37 4.13
CA VAL A 162 -2.18 7.53 5.48
C VAL A 162 -3.32 7.79 6.46
N VAL A 163 -3.61 6.82 7.32
CA VAL A 163 -4.73 6.92 8.28
C VAL A 163 -4.39 7.79 9.47
N GLY A 164 -3.13 7.81 9.89
CA GLY A 164 -2.75 8.63 11.03
C GLY A 164 -1.35 8.40 11.55
N LYS A 165 -1.05 9.12 12.64
CA LYS A 165 0.19 9.10 13.38
C LYS A 165 0.09 8.11 14.53
N THR A 166 0.91 7.06 14.52
CA THR A 166 0.89 6.06 15.58
C THR A 166 1.72 6.50 16.78
N ASN A 167 1.30 6.05 17.96
CA ASN A 167 1.94 6.31 19.24
C ASN A 167 3.36 5.72 19.32
N LEU A 168 4.19 6.29 20.18
CA LEU A 168 5.56 5.89 20.50
C LEU A 168 5.99 6.46 21.85
N ASP A 169 7.05 5.87 22.43
CA ASP A 169 7.78 6.51 23.52
C ASP A 169 8.38 7.84 23.06
N GLU A 170 8.35 8.82 23.96
CA GLU A 170 8.78 10.19 23.71
C GLU A 170 10.21 10.22 23.13
N PHE A 171 10.36 10.83 21.95
CA PHE A 171 11.62 10.88 21.19
C PHE A 171 12.29 9.52 20.92
N TRP A 172 11.52 8.42 20.90
CA TRP A 172 12.05 7.05 20.79
C TRP A 172 12.96 6.64 21.98
N TYR A 173 12.94 7.39 23.07
CA TYR A 173 13.61 7.03 24.32
C TYR A 173 12.64 6.29 25.24
N GLY A 174 12.47 4.99 24.98
CA GLY A 174 11.69 4.06 25.81
C GLY A 174 12.52 3.43 26.95
N LYS A 175 11.81 2.91 27.96
CA LYS A 175 12.39 2.47 29.25
C LYS A 175 13.45 1.37 29.15
N TYR A 176 14.58 1.57 29.84
CA TYR A 176 15.42 0.51 30.40
C TYR A 176 14.90 0.10 31.79
N HIS A 177 13.67 -0.43 31.91
CA HIS A 177 13.14 -0.96 33.18
C HIS A 177 12.15 -2.09 32.94
#